data_AF-A0A9D5WGR2-F1
#
_entry.id   AF-A0A9D5WGR2-F1
#
_cell.length_a   1.000
_cell.length_b   1.000
_cell.length_c   1.000
_cell.angle_alpha   90.00
_cell.angle_beta   90.00
_cell.angle_gamma   90.00
#
_symmetry.space_group_name_H-M   'P 1'
#
loop_
_entity.id
_entity.type
_entity.pdbx_description
1 polymer ?
#
loop_
_entity_poly.entity_id
_entity_poly.type
_entity_poly.pdbx_seq_one_letter_code
_entity_poly.pdbx_strand_id
1 'polypeptide(L)'
;MNTPLNNLIRNDIDMFWSNRLGLVHSAADVRSFVCEYLPLLGIDYDMSIAEAILQLQRIDVVEAQPLVSEITALAKLIYDEQDTSVRLKLWQQLAKKVGYDKEINKIDINLTSRSNIVKYIKVLLSDDYMKMCPAHDIAYKIVNLMAHYDITEDDRPLYETWDLATEIEAMSLAEIEKSGKLDEMIGLSKGLD
;
A
#
# COMPACT_ATOMS: atom_id res chain seq x y z
N MET A 1 -5.18 22.32 11.01
CA MET A 1 -5.68 22.05 12.38
C MET A 1 -5.94 20.56 12.48
N ASN A 2 -5.35 19.84 13.42
CA ASN A 2 -5.65 18.41 13.63
C ASN A 2 -6.99 18.31 14.39
N THR A 3 -8.03 17.83 13.71
CA THR A 3 -9.32 17.52 14.33
C THR A 3 -9.20 16.24 15.17
N PRO A 4 -10.08 16.01 16.17
CA PRO A 4 -10.09 14.79 16.97
C PRO A 4 -10.14 13.50 16.12
N LEU A 5 -10.90 13.51 15.03
CA LEU A 5 -10.99 12.42 14.07
C LEU A 5 -9.65 12.12 13.38
N ASN A 6 -8.91 13.14 12.94
CA ASN A 6 -7.60 12.94 12.32
C ASN A 6 -6.61 12.28 13.27
N ASN A 7 -6.72 12.54 14.58
CA ASN A 7 -5.89 11.87 15.57
C ASN A 7 -6.29 10.40 15.76
N LEU A 8 -7.59 10.07 15.68
CA LEU A 8 -8.07 8.68 15.74
C LEU A 8 -7.55 7.88 14.54
N ILE A 9 -7.74 8.39 13.32
CA ILE A 9 -7.27 7.76 12.08
C ILE A 9 -5.75 7.53 12.14
N ARG A 10 -4.99 8.54 12.60
CA ARG A 10 -3.55 8.40 12.77
C ARG A 10 -3.18 7.30 13.75
N ASN A 11 -3.86 7.22 14.89
CA ASN A 11 -3.61 6.17 15.87
C ASN A 11 -3.94 4.78 15.32
N ASP A 12 -4.99 4.65 14.50
CA ASP A 12 -5.36 3.39 13.85
C ASP A 12 -4.26 2.93 12.88
N ILE A 13 -3.73 3.86 12.06
CA ILE A 13 -2.59 3.60 11.16
C ILE A 13 -1.32 3.23 11.95
N ASP A 14 -1.00 3.97 13.00
CA ASP A 14 0.16 3.67 13.85
C ASP A 14 0.03 2.31 14.57
N MET A 15 -1.19 1.94 14.98
CA MET A 15 -1.49 0.63 15.55
C MET A 15 -1.33 -0.48 14.52
N PHE A 16 -1.82 -0.30 13.28
CA PHE A 16 -1.60 -1.24 12.19
C PHE A 16 -0.11 -1.52 11.99
N TRP A 17 0.70 -0.46 11.83
CA TRP A 17 2.14 -0.61 11.62
C TRP A 17 2.85 -1.22 12.81
N SER A 18 2.46 -0.87 14.04
CA SER A 18 3.01 -1.48 15.25
C SER A 18 2.76 -2.99 15.29
N ASN A 19 1.54 -3.42 14.93
CA ASN A 19 1.20 -4.85 14.86
C ASN A 19 1.99 -5.57 13.75
N ARG A 20 2.10 -4.96 12.56
CA ARG A 20 2.83 -5.53 11.43
C ARG A 20 4.32 -5.68 11.72
N LEU A 21 4.94 -4.62 12.25
CA LEU A 21 6.37 -4.60 12.60
C LEU A 21 6.68 -5.45 13.83
N GLY A 22 5.70 -5.67 14.70
CA GLY A 22 5.80 -6.59 15.84
C GLY A 22 6.06 -8.05 15.45
N LEU A 23 6.02 -8.40 14.16
CA LEU A 23 6.38 -9.72 13.64
C LEU A 23 7.85 -9.81 13.16
N VAL A 24 8.58 -8.70 13.14
CA VAL A 24 9.95 -8.62 12.63
C VAL A 24 10.93 -8.75 13.80
N HIS A 25 11.57 -9.91 13.93
CA HIS A 25 12.45 -10.23 15.06
C HIS A 25 13.90 -10.53 14.66
N SER A 26 14.19 -10.53 13.37
CA SER A 26 15.49 -10.92 12.84
C SER A 26 15.78 -10.29 11.48
N ALA A 27 17.03 -10.39 11.04
CA ALA A 27 17.42 -10.02 9.68
C ALA A 27 16.73 -10.89 8.62
N ALA A 28 16.30 -12.11 8.94
CA ALA A 28 15.52 -12.93 8.01
C ALA A 28 14.11 -12.34 7.86
N ASP A 29 13.47 -11.97 8.96
CA ASP A 29 12.13 -11.36 8.93
C ASP A 29 12.13 -10.02 8.22
N VAL A 30 13.19 -9.21 8.37
CA VAL A 30 13.37 -7.97 7.60
C VAL A 30 13.37 -8.24 6.09
N ARG A 31 14.08 -9.29 5.63
CA ARG A 31 14.09 -9.66 4.21
C ARG A 31 12.71 -10.13 3.77
N SER A 32 12.08 -10.99 4.56
CA SER A 32 10.73 -11.50 4.28
C SER A 32 9.72 -10.37 4.18
N PHE A 33 9.74 -9.41 5.12
CA PHE A 33 8.89 -8.23 5.09
C PHE A 33 9.03 -7.47 3.78
N VAL A 34 10.25 -7.16 3.33
CA VAL A 34 10.45 -6.47 2.05
C VAL A 34 9.98 -7.32 0.86
N CYS A 35 10.29 -8.61 0.86
CA CYS A 35 9.90 -9.54 -0.19
C CYS A 35 8.39 -9.70 -0.34
N GLU A 36 7.59 -9.40 0.68
CA GLU A 36 6.12 -9.38 0.57
C GLU A 36 5.62 -8.25 -0.32
N TYR A 37 6.30 -7.10 -0.35
CA TYR A 37 5.88 -5.95 -1.14
C TYR A 37 6.45 -5.92 -2.56
N LEU A 38 7.62 -6.53 -2.81
CA LEU A 38 8.23 -6.52 -4.15
C LEU A 38 7.33 -7.05 -5.29
N PRO A 39 6.46 -8.07 -5.08
CA PRO A 39 5.49 -8.50 -6.07
C PRO A 39 4.46 -7.43 -6.49
N LEU A 40 4.28 -6.39 -5.68
CA LEU A 40 3.33 -5.30 -5.96
C LEU A 40 3.90 -4.25 -6.92
N LEU A 41 5.19 -4.29 -7.24
CA LEU A 41 5.79 -3.35 -8.20
C LEU A 41 5.14 -3.48 -9.59
N GLY A 42 4.70 -2.35 -10.14
CA GLY A 42 3.93 -2.30 -11.39
C GLY A 42 2.45 -2.65 -11.23
N ILE A 43 2.00 -3.00 -10.03
CA ILE A 43 0.60 -3.17 -9.64
C ILE A 43 0.16 -2.00 -8.77
N ASP A 44 0.96 -1.64 -7.76
CA ASP A 44 0.76 -0.53 -6.83
C ASP A 44 1.85 0.55 -7.02
N TYR A 45 1.57 1.75 -6.52
CA TYR A 45 2.50 2.87 -6.57
C TYR A 45 3.80 2.49 -5.87
N ASP A 46 4.90 2.56 -6.60
CA ASP A 46 6.22 2.21 -6.08
C ASP A 46 6.62 3.11 -4.91
N MET A 47 6.24 4.39 -4.93
CA MET A 47 6.42 5.30 -3.79
C MET A 47 5.71 4.81 -2.53
N SER A 48 4.46 4.32 -2.62
CA SER A 48 3.74 3.77 -1.46
C SER A 48 4.39 2.49 -0.94
N ILE A 49 4.94 1.66 -1.83
CA ILE A 49 5.71 0.48 -1.43
C ILE A 49 7.00 0.90 -0.69
N ALA A 50 7.67 1.94 -1.16
CA ALA A 50 8.85 2.49 -0.48
C ALA A 50 8.48 3.05 0.92
N GLU A 51 7.35 3.74 1.06
CA GLU A 51 6.84 4.23 2.36
C GLU A 51 6.54 3.10 3.34
N ALA A 52 5.95 1.99 2.87
CA ALA A 52 5.73 0.79 3.68
C ALA A 52 7.05 0.17 4.15
N ILE A 53 8.05 0.10 3.27
CA ILE A 53 9.39 -0.40 3.61
C ILE A 53 10.10 0.52 4.61
N LEU A 54 9.92 1.84 4.50
CA LEU A 54 10.47 2.82 5.45
C LEU A 54 9.95 2.63 6.88
N GLN A 55 8.81 1.96 7.08
CA GLN A 55 8.31 1.64 8.42
C GLN A 55 9.28 0.75 9.21
N LEU A 56 10.15 -0.01 8.54
CA LEU A 56 11.21 -0.80 9.20
C LEU A 56 12.13 0.05 10.08
N GLN A 57 12.24 1.36 9.85
CA GLN A 57 13.02 2.27 10.72
C GLN A 57 12.53 2.29 12.18
N ARG A 58 11.29 1.86 12.43
CA ARG A 58 10.69 1.83 13.77
C ARG A 58 11.04 0.58 14.57
N ILE A 59 11.66 -0.44 13.96
CA ILE A 59 12.01 -1.66 14.69
C ILE A 59 13.30 -1.47 15.49
N ASP A 60 13.35 -2.08 16.67
CA ASP A 60 14.52 -2.08 17.55
C ASP A 60 15.08 -3.50 17.72
N VAL A 61 15.55 -4.08 16.61
CA VAL A 61 16.18 -5.41 16.58
C VAL A 61 17.67 -5.23 16.30
N VAL A 62 18.49 -5.26 17.35
CA VAL A 62 19.93 -4.94 17.32
C VAL A 62 20.67 -5.69 16.21
N GLU A 63 20.43 -6.99 16.07
CA GLU A 63 21.09 -7.85 15.09
C GLU A 63 20.68 -7.54 13.64
N ALA A 64 19.50 -6.94 13.45
CA ALA A 64 18.97 -6.59 12.14
C ALA A 64 19.28 -5.14 11.74
N GLN A 65 19.70 -4.28 12.67
CA GLN A 65 19.88 -2.85 12.43
C GLN A 65 20.79 -2.48 11.24
N PRO A 66 21.92 -3.18 10.99
CA PRO A 66 22.72 -2.89 9.80
C PRO A 66 21.91 -3.07 8.50
N LEU A 67 21.14 -4.17 8.41
CA LEU A 67 20.32 -4.45 7.23
C LEU A 67 19.15 -3.46 7.10
N VAL A 68 18.49 -3.12 8.21
CA VAL A 68 17.42 -2.10 8.25
C VAL A 68 17.94 -0.75 7.74
N SER A 69 19.13 -0.34 8.20
CA SER A 69 19.73 0.93 7.78
C SER A 69 19.97 0.97 6.28
N GLU A 70 20.51 -0.11 5.71
CA GLU A 70 20.78 -0.20 4.27
C GLU A 70 19.50 -0.24 3.43
N ILE A 71 18.50 -1.03 3.84
CA ILE A 71 17.21 -1.14 3.15
C ILE A 71 16.47 0.20 3.17
N THR A 72 16.40 0.83 4.33
CA THR A 72 15.64 2.08 4.49
C THR A 72 16.35 3.26 3.82
N ALA A 73 17.68 3.25 3.72
CA ALA A 73 18.41 4.20 2.90
C ALA A 73 18.06 4.05 1.40
N LEU A 74 18.02 2.82 0.89
CA LEU A 74 17.59 2.58 -0.50
C LEU A 74 16.13 2.95 -0.73
N ALA A 75 15.22 2.59 0.19
CA ALA A 75 13.81 2.96 0.10
C ALA A 75 13.61 4.47 0.10
N LYS A 76 14.38 5.21 0.90
CA LYS A 76 14.36 6.68 0.89
C LYS A 76 14.85 7.25 -0.44
N LEU A 77 15.94 6.72 -0.99
CA LEU A 77 16.42 7.12 -2.31
C LEU A 77 15.38 6.86 -3.41
N ILE A 78 14.66 5.74 -3.33
CA ILE A 78 13.56 5.44 -4.26
C ILE A 78 12.46 6.48 -4.13
N TYR A 79 12.03 6.78 -2.90
CA TYR A 79 10.93 7.71 -2.63
C TYR A 79 11.25 9.15 -3.11
N ASP A 80 12.49 9.59 -2.94
CA ASP A 80 12.93 10.95 -3.29
C ASP A 80 13.25 11.10 -4.80
N GLU A 81 13.43 10.01 -5.54
CA GLU A 81 13.87 10.01 -6.94
C GLU A 81 12.73 10.22 -7.94
N GLN A 82 12.88 11.19 -8.85
CA GLN A 82 11.87 11.54 -9.84
C GLN A 82 12.02 10.72 -11.14
N ASP A 83 13.23 10.33 -11.50
CA ASP A 83 13.48 9.53 -12.70
C ASP A 83 13.08 8.06 -12.49
N THR A 84 12.02 7.63 -13.18
CA THR A 84 11.50 6.27 -13.14
C THR A 84 12.55 5.20 -13.48
N SER A 85 13.45 5.48 -14.43
CA SER A 85 14.50 4.53 -14.82
C SER A 85 15.56 4.37 -13.73
N VAL A 86 15.84 5.43 -12.97
CA VAL A 86 16.73 5.40 -11.81
C VAL A 86 16.03 4.67 -10.66
N ARG A 87 14.76 4.97 -10.37
CA ARG A 87 13.96 4.22 -9.38
C ARG A 87 13.94 2.72 -9.66
N LEU A 88 13.74 2.32 -10.92
CA LEU A 88 13.77 0.89 -11.30
C LEU A 88 15.10 0.23 -10.94
N LYS A 89 16.23 0.88 -11.20
CA LYS A 89 17.57 0.37 -10.82
C LYS A 89 17.74 0.28 -9.30
N LEU A 90 17.18 1.22 -8.55
CA LEU A 90 17.21 1.18 -7.08
C LEU A 90 16.35 0.02 -6.54
N TRP A 91 15.16 -0.22 -7.12
CA TRP A 91 14.34 -1.39 -6.79
C TRP A 91 15.05 -2.71 -7.06
N GLN A 92 15.75 -2.82 -8.19
CA GLN A 92 16.57 -4.00 -8.52
C GLN A 92 17.72 -4.20 -7.52
N GLN A 93 18.36 -3.12 -7.07
CA GLN A 93 19.38 -3.19 -6.02
C GLN A 93 18.80 -3.66 -4.69
N LEU A 94 17.65 -3.12 -4.29
CA LEU A 94 16.95 -3.50 -3.07
C LEU A 94 16.50 -4.97 -3.11
N ALA A 95 15.93 -5.43 -4.23
CA ALA A 95 15.56 -6.83 -4.45
C ALA A 95 16.76 -7.78 -4.30
N LYS A 96 17.89 -7.46 -4.94
CA LYS A 96 19.14 -8.22 -4.78
C LYS A 96 19.61 -8.25 -3.33
N LYS A 97 19.47 -7.14 -2.60
CA LYS A 97 19.90 -7.02 -1.20
C LYS A 97 19.11 -7.96 -0.28
N VAL A 98 17.81 -8.11 -0.53
CA VAL A 98 16.93 -8.96 0.28
C VAL A 98 16.85 -10.41 -0.22
N GLY A 99 17.52 -10.75 -1.32
CA GLY A 99 17.52 -12.09 -1.89
C GLY A 99 16.23 -12.42 -2.63
N TYR A 100 15.61 -11.44 -3.28
CA TYR A 100 14.44 -11.64 -4.12
C TYR A 100 14.87 -12.06 -5.54
N ASP A 101 14.58 -13.31 -5.89
CA ASP A 101 15.12 -13.94 -7.11
C ASP A 101 14.34 -13.61 -8.40
N LYS A 102 13.16 -12.97 -8.28
CA LYS A 102 12.35 -12.60 -9.45
C LYS A 102 12.82 -11.29 -10.04
N GLU A 103 12.88 -11.23 -11.36
CA GLU A 103 13.26 -10.02 -12.08
C GLU A 103 12.20 -8.91 -11.92
N ILE A 104 12.67 -7.69 -11.64
CA ILE A 104 11.83 -6.48 -11.61
C ILE A 104 12.09 -5.70 -12.89
N ASN A 105 11.13 -5.78 -13.82
CA ASN A 105 11.21 -5.16 -15.15
C ASN A 105 10.37 -3.89 -15.28
N LYS A 106 9.44 -3.66 -14.36
CA LYS A 106 8.51 -2.53 -14.38
C LYS A 106 8.12 -2.15 -12.97
N ILE A 107 7.95 -0.84 -12.76
CA ILE A 107 7.48 -0.26 -11.50
C ILE A 107 6.25 0.63 -11.70
N ASP A 108 6.02 1.13 -12.93
CA ASP A 108 4.87 1.97 -13.22
C ASP A 108 3.57 1.16 -13.26
N ILE A 109 2.58 1.67 -12.55
CA ILE A 109 1.19 1.21 -12.66
C ILE A 109 0.54 1.73 -13.94
N ASN A 110 -0.47 1.03 -14.43
CA ASN A 110 -1.23 1.47 -15.60
C ASN A 110 -2.70 1.72 -15.24
N LEU A 111 -3.05 2.95 -14.85
CA LEU A 111 -4.41 3.31 -14.44
C LEU A 111 -5.20 4.05 -15.54
N THR A 112 -4.90 3.79 -16.82
CA THR A 112 -5.46 4.56 -17.94
C THR A 112 -6.75 4.00 -18.53
N SER A 113 -7.21 2.84 -18.07
CA SER A 113 -8.40 2.19 -18.61
C SER A 113 -9.21 1.53 -17.50
N ARG A 114 -10.52 1.45 -17.72
CA ARG A 114 -11.47 0.78 -16.82
C ARG A 114 -11.01 -0.61 -16.38
N SER A 115 -10.58 -1.43 -17.34
CA SER A 115 -10.12 -2.81 -17.04
C SER A 115 -8.91 -2.82 -16.10
N ASN A 116 -7.99 -1.87 -16.25
CA ASN A 116 -6.85 -1.79 -15.35
C ASN A 116 -7.24 -1.25 -13.97
N ILE A 117 -8.16 -0.29 -13.91
CA ILE A 117 -8.75 0.22 -12.67
C ILE A 117 -9.42 -0.92 -11.89
N VAL A 118 -10.25 -1.73 -12.57
CA VAL A 118 -10.90 -2.91 -11.98
C VAL A 118 -9.87 -3.90 -11.43
N LYS A 119 -8.82 -4.20 -12.20
CA LYS A 119 -7.73 -5.09 -11.73
C LYS A 119 -7.03 -4.52 -10.51
N TYR A 120 -6.76 -3.21 -10.50
CA TYR A 120 -6.11 -2.53 -9.39
C TYR A 120 -6.96 -2.58 -8.11
N ILE A 121 -8.23 -2.19 -8.20
CA ILE A 121 -9.19 -2.26 -7.09
C ILE A 121 -9.29 -3.67 -6.53
N LYS A 122 -9.40 -4.70 -7.39
CA LYS A 122 -9.45 -6.10 -6.97
C LYS A 122 -8.20 -6.53 -6.20
N VAL A 123 -7.02 -6.02 -6.58
CA VAL A 123 -5.79 -6.28 -5.82
C VAL A 123 -5.84 -5.60 -4.47
N LEU A 124 -6.17 -4.30 -4.41
CA LEU A 124 -6.22 -3.54 -3.16
C LEU A 124 -7.20 -4.16 -2.14
N LEU A 125 -8.30 -4.75 -2.62
CA LEU A 125 -9.34 -5.36 -1.80
C LEU A 125 -9.19 -6.88 -1.64
N SER A 126 -8.02 -7.42 -2.00
CA SER A 126 -7.69 -8.82 -1.74
C SER A 126 -7.24 -9.03 -0.30
N ASP A 127 -7.54 -10.21 0.27
CA ASP A 127 -7.16 -10.58 1.64
C ASP A 127 -5.65 -10.46 1.88
N ASP A 128 -4.83 -10.67 0.85
CA ASP A 128 -3.37 -10.60 0.96
C ASP A 128 -2.90 -9.14 1.02
N TYR A 129 -3.42 -8.27 0.16
CA TYR A 129 -3.05 -6.85 0.17
C TYR A 129 -3.55 -6.14 1.44
N MET A 130 -4.77 -6.44 1.90
CA MET A 130 -5.34 -5.83 3.10
C MET A 130 -4.57 -6.16 4.39
N LYS A 131 -3.77 -7.23 4.41
CA LYS A 131 -2.86 -7.52 5.53
C LYS A 131 -1.60 -6.64 5.50
N MET A 132 -1.25 -6.07 4.35
CA MET A 132 -0.01 -5.32 4.12
C MET A 132 -0.19 -3.80 4.25
N CYS A 133 -1.42 -3.31 4.19
CA CYS A 133 -1.72 -1.88 4.13
C CYS A 133 -2.92 -1.52 5.03
N PRO A 134 -2.89 -0.39 5.76
CA PRO A 134 -4.04 0.09 6.51
C PRO A 134 -5.27 0.29 5.61
N ALA A 135 -6.48 0.13 6.18
CA ALA A 135 -7.74 0.38 5.46
C ALA A 135 -7.82 1.82 4.90
N HIS A 136 -7.30 2.80 5.64
CA HIS A 136 -7.25 4.19 5.21
C HIS A 136 -6.39 4.41 3.97
N ASP A 137 -5.24 3.75 3.88
CA ASP A 137 -4.35 3.86 2.72
C ASP A 137 -5.00 3.20 1.48
N ILE A 138 -5.73 2.10 1.66
CA ILE A 138 -6.53 1.47 0.59
C ILE A 138 -7.62 2.43 0.11
N ALA A 139 -8.38 3.02 1.03
CA ALA A 139 -9.42 3.99 0.71
C ALA A 139 -8.86 5.18 -0.06
N TYR A 140 -7.79 5.79 0.45
CA TYR A 140 -7.09 6.89 -0.20
C TYR A 140 -6.64 6.54 -1.63
N LYS A 141 -6.07 5.33 -1.83
CA LYS A 141 -5.65 4.87 -3.15
C LYS A 141 -6.82 4.71 -4.12
N ILE A 142 -7.98 4.25 -3.65
CA ILE A 142 -9.20 4.14 -4.47
C ILE A 142 -9.77 5.52 -4.79
N VAL A 143 -9.83 6.43 -3.81
CA VAL A 143 -10.32 7.80 -4.00
C VAL A 143 -9.51 8.54 -5.06
N ASN A 144 -8.19 8.38 -5.04
CA ASN A 144 -7.27 9.00 -5.99
C ASN A 144 -7.41 8.49 -7.44
N LEU A 145 -8.12 7.39 -7.69
CA LEU A 145 -8.30 6.87 -9.04
C LEU A 145 -9.00 7.87 -9.97
N MET A 146 -9.84 8.76 -9.43
CA MET A 146 -10.46 9.85 -10.20
C MET A 146 -9.44 10.79 -10.86
N ALA A 147 -8.22 10.90 -10.33
CA ALA A 147 -7.16 11.69 -10.96
C ALA A 147 -6.61 11.04 -12.25
N HIS A 148 -6.88 9.76 -12.47
CA HIS A 148 -6.36 8.95 -13.57
C HIS A 148 -7.44 8.44 -14.53
N TYR A 149 -8.65 8.23 -14.02
CA TYR A 149 -9.77 7.69 -14.77
C TYR A 149 -11.07 8.32 -14.28
N ASP A 150 -11.89 8.81 -15.21
CA ASP A 150 -13.18 9.44 -14.87
C ASP A 150 -14.18 8.38 -14.41
N ILE A 151 -14.39 8.32 -13.09
CA ILE A 151 -15.36 7.42 -12.46
C ILE A 151 -16.70 8.14 -12.42
N THR A 152 -17.53 7.88 -13.42
CA THR A 152 -18.86 8.50 -13.56
C THR A 152 -19.95 7.63 -12.92
N GLU A 153 -21.07 8.24 -12.52
CA GLU A 153 -22.25 7.51 -11.99
C GLU A 153 -22.81 6.46 -12.97
N ASP A 154 -22.58 6.64 -14.27
CA ASP A 154 -22.96 5.67 -15.31
C ASP A 154 -22.18 4.35 -15.19
N ASP A 155 -20.96 4.38 -14.63
CA ASP A 155 -20.19 3.19 -14.23
C ASP A 155 -20.47 2.85 -12.77
N ARG A 156 -21.74 2.55 -12.51
CA ARG A 156 -22.31 2.40 -11.17
C ARG A 156 -21.46 1.56 -10.20
N PRO A 157 -20.92 0.37 -10.57
CA PRO A 157 -20.11 -0.42 -9.64
C PRO A 157 -18.80 0.25 -9.23
N LEU A 158 -18.14 0.97 -10.15
CA LEU A 158 -16.92 1.72 -9.84
C LEU A 158 -17.24 2.98 -9.03
N TYR A 159 -18.33 3.67 -9.37
CA TYR A 159 -18.79 4.82 -8.61
C TYR A 159 -19.15 4.45 -7.17
N GLU A 160 -19.91 3.38 -6.95
CA GLU A 160 -20.27 2.88 -5.61
C GLU A 160 -19.01 2.47 -4.81
N THR A 161 -18.04 1.82 -5.44
CA THR A 161 -16.75 1.48 -4.81
C THR A 161 -15.99 2.74 -4.38
N TRP A 162 -15.96 3.77 -5.23
CA TRP A 162 -15.27 5.03 -4.96
C TRP A 162 -15.98 5.86 -3.88
N ASP A 163 -17.31 5.89 -3.88
CA ASP A 163 -18.13 6.58 -2.87
C ASP A 163 -17.90 5.97 -1.48
N LEU A 164 -17.94 4.64 -1.38
CA LEU A 164 -17.59 3.92 -0.14
C LEU A 164 -16.17 4.22 0.33
N ALA A 165 -15.19 4.27 -0.58
CA ALA A 165 -13.81 4.62 -0.23
C ALA A 165 -13.71 6.06 0.32
N THR A 166 -14.43 7.00 -0.28
CA THR A 166 -14.48 8.41 0.18
C THR A 166 -15.05 8.51 1.59
N GLU A 167 -16.10 7.73 1.90
CA GLU A 167 -16.64 7.65 3.24
C GLU A 167 -15.64 7.03 4.24
N ILE A 168 -15.01 5.92 3.88
CA ILE A 168 -14.05 5.18 4.72
C ILE A 168 -12.82 6.05 5.05
N GLU A 169 -12.33 6.85 4.11
CA GLU A 169 -11.19 7.76 4.32
C GLU A 169 -11.45 8.75 5.48
N ALA A 170 -12.71 9.08 5.73
CA ALA A 170 -13.15 10.01 6.77
C ALA A 170 -13.68 9.31 8.04
N MET A 171 -13.42 8.01 8.23
CA MET A 171 -13.88 7.24 9.40
C MET A 171 -12.71 6.72 10.23
N SER A 172 -12.89 6.59 11.55
CA SER A 172 -12.01 5.78 12.39
C SER A 172 -12.18 4.28 12.09
N LEU A 173 -11.18 3.46 12.44
CA LEU A 173 -11.24 2.00 12.23
C LEU A 173 -12.47 1.36 12.89
N ALA A 174 -12.82 1.79 14.10
CA ALA A 174 -14.00 1.31 14.81
C ALA A 174 -15.32 1.64 14.09
N GLU A 175 -15.38 2.80 13.42
CA GLU A 175 -16.54 3.18 12.59
C GLU A 175 -16.60 2.37 11.30
N ILE A 176 -15.44 2.15 10.65
CA ILE A 176 -15.32 1.29 9.46
C ILE A 176 -15.86 -0.11 9.77
N GLU A 177 -15.35 -0.74 10.83
CA GLU A 177 -15.76 -2.09 11.26
C GLU A 177 -17.27 -2.16 11.58
N LYS A 178 -17.79 -1.16 12.30
CA LYS A 178 -19.22 -1.14 12.67
C LYS A 178 -20.13 -0.92 11.46
N SER A 179 -19.68 -0.16 10.47
CA SER A 179 -20.49 0.20 9.30
C SER A 179 -20.66 -0.95 8.31
N GLY A 180 -19.72 -1.89 8.25
CA GLY A 180 -19.67 -2.94 7.23
C GLY A 180 -19.30 -2.44 5.82
N LYS A 181 -18.93 -1.15 5.67
CA LYS A 181 -18.64 -0.53 4.36
C LYS A 181 -17.43 -1.14 3.67
N LEU A 182 -16.41 -1.55 4.44
CA LEU A 182 -15.26 -2.25 3.88
C LEU A 182 -15.67 -3.60 3.29
N ASP A 183 -16.51 -4.36 3.98
CA ASP A 183 -17.04 -5.64 3.48
C ASP A 183 -17.91 -5.45 2.24
N GLU A 184 -18.72 -4.39 2.21
CA GLU A 184 -19.52 -3.99 1.05
C GLU A 184 -18.62 -3.68 -0.15
N MET A 185 -17.57 -2.86 0.05
CA MET A 185 -16.60 -2.52 -0.98
C MET A 185 -15.87 -3.76 -1.53
N ILE A 186 -15.47 -4.70 -0.65
CA ILE A 186 -14.91 -6.00 -1.04
C ILE A 186 -15.92 -6.80 -1.87
N GLY A 187 -17.19 -6.81 -1.46
CA GLY A 187 -18.28 -7.48 -2.17
C GLY A 187 -18.47 -6.95 -3.60
N LEU A 188 -18.53 -5.62 -3.76
CA LEU A 188 -18.62 -4.95 -5.05
C LEU A 188 -17.43 -5.28 -5.96
N SER A 189 -16.22 -5.28 -5.41
CA SER A 189 -14.99 -5.54 -6.17
C SER A 189 -15.00 -6.90 -6.88
N LYS A 190 -15.64 -7.92 -6.27
CA LYS A 190 -15.75 -9.27 -6.83
C LYS A 190 -16.64 -9.32 -8.07
N GLY A 191 -17.60 -8.40 -8.19
CA GLY A 191 -18.53 -8.29 -9.32
C GLY A 191 -18.09 -7.33 -10.42
N LEU A 192 -16.92 -6.69 -10.29
CA LEU A 192 -16.38 -5.83 -11.34
C LEU A 192 -15.82 -6.67 -12.50
N ASP A 193 -16.20 -6.37 -13.74
CA ASP A 193 -15.69 -7.04 -14.96
C ASP A 193 -14.90 -6.09 -15.88
#